data_AF-A0A959XN56-F1
#
_entry.id   AF-A0A959XN56-F1
#
_cell.length_a   1.000
_cell.length_b   1.000
_cell.length_c   1.000
_cell.angle_alpha   90.00
_cell.angle_beta   90.00
_cell.angle_gamma   90.00
#
_symmetry.space_group_name_H-M   'P 1'
#
loop_
_entity.id
_entity.type
_entity.pdbx_description
1 polymer ?
#
loop_
_entity_poly.entity_id
_entity_poly.type
_entity_poly.pdbx_seq_one_letter_code
_entity_poly.pdbx_strand_id
1 'polypeptide(L)'
;EVIFEEFKGTGNMELVLDRKVSNRRIFPAIDIMSSGTRRDDLLHHKDVLQRTWILRKHLADMNSVEAMEFVKKHMEGTKSNEEFLVSMNS
;
A
#
# COMPACT_ATOMS: atom_id res chain seq x y z
N GLU A 1 4.97 22.89 3.39
CA GLU A 1 4.99 22.31 2.04
C GLU A 1 6.38 22.35 1.41
N VAL A 2 7.07 23.50 1.36
CA VAL A 2 8.39 23.61 0.68
C VAL A 2 9.44 22.59 1.15
N ILE A 3 9.64 22.42 2.46
CA ILE A 3 10.61 21.47 3.01
C ILE A 3 10.29 20.01 2.64
N PHE A 4 8.99 19.66 2.55
CA PHE A 4 8.58 18.30 2.21
C PHE A 4 8.93 17.95 0.76
N GLU A 5 8.66 18.86 -0.18
CA GLU A 5 8.97 18.66 -1.60
C GLU A 5 10.49 18.60 -1.87
N GLU A 6 11.28 19.38 -1.13
CA GLU A 6 12.76 19.30 -1.21
C GLU A 6 13.28 17.92 -0.79
N PHE A 7 12.76 17.36 0.30
CA PHE A 7 13.16 16.01 0.74
C PHE A 7 12.57 14.89 -0.14
N LYS A 8 11.38 15.09 -0.71
CA LYS A 8 10.75 14.14 -1.63
C LYS A 8 11.62 13.88 -2.87
N GLY A 9 12.29 14.91 -3.39
CA GLY A 9 13.21 14.79 -4.51
C GLY A 9 14.46 13.94 -4.22
N THR A 10 14.85 13.84 -2.95
CA THR A 10 16.06 13.12 -2.51
C THR A 10 15.77 11.71 -1.99
N GLY A 11 14.57 11.46 -1.48
CA GLY A 11 14.12 10.16 -1.02
C GLY A 11 13.83 9.16 -2.15
N ASN A 12 13.98 7.87 -1.84
CA ASN A 12 13.62 6.77 -2.74
C ASN A 12 12.44 5.92 -2.22
N MET A 13 11.95 6.18 -1.01
CA MET A 13 10.79 5.55 -0.40
C MET A 13 9.94 6.62 0.31
N GLU A 14 8.63 6.55 0.10
CA GLU A 14 7.64 7.39 0.76
C GLU A 14 6.57 6.50 1.41
N LEU A 15 6.34 6.69 2.71
CA LEU A 15 5.24 6.08 3.45
C LEU A 15 4.31 7.20 3.91
N VAL A 16 3.16 7.30 3.26
CA VAL A 16 2.18 8.37 3.49
C VAL A 16 1.13 7.88 4.47
N LEU A 17 0.84 8.70 5.48
CA LEU A 17 -0.21 8.43 6.47
C LEU A 17 -1.41 9.36 6.23
N ASP A 18 -2.62 8.81 6.26
CA ASP A 18 -3.86 9.57 6.04
C ASP A 18 -4.62 9.81 7.35
N ARG A 19 -4.87 11.10 7.64
CA ARG A 19 -5.64 11.55 8.80
C ARG A 19 -7.09 11.04 8.77
N LYS A 20 -7.72 10.88 7.60
CA LYS A 20 -9.08 10.36 7.46
C LYS A 20 -9.19 8.92 7.97
N VAL A 21 -8.19 8.11 7.66
CA VAL A 21 -8.07 6.71 8.11
C VAL A 21 -7.86 6.68 9.64
N SER A 22 -6.93 7.49 10.13
CA SER A 22 -6.67 7.60 11.59
C SER A 22 -7.89 8.10 12.37
N ASN A 23 -8.66 9.06 11.85
CA ASN A 23 -9.85 9.60 12.50
C ASN A 23 -10.95 8.55 12.68
N ARG A 24 -11.00 7.55 11.78
CA ARG A 24 -11.89 6.38 11.89
C ARG A 24 -11.33 5.26 12.78
N ARG A 25 -10.19 5.50 13.44
CA ARG A 25 -9.49 4.53 14.31
C ARG A 25 -9.05 3.26 13.58
N ILE A 26 -8.77 3.37 12.28
CA ILE A 26 -8.22 2.28 11.48
C ILE A 26 -6.70 2.41 11.53
N PHE A 27 -6.04 1.34 11.96
CA PHE A 27 -4.59 1.27 12.05
C PHE A 27 -4.07 -0.01 11.38
N PRO A 28 -2.93 0.06 10.65
CA PRO A 28 -2.12 1.25 10.38
C PRO A 28 -2.83 2.25 9.44
N ALA A 29 -2.63 3.56 9.64
CA ALA A 29 -3.33 4.62 8.90
C ALA A 29 -2.62 5.02 7.60
N ILE A 30 -2.28 4.03 6.77
CA ILE A 30 -1.45 4.20 5.57
C ILE A 30 -2.31 4.55 4.36
N ASP A 31 -1.87 5.52 3.56
CA ASP A 31 -2.36 5.72 2.19
C ASP A 31 -1.54 4.84 1.25
N ILE A 32 -2.12 3.70 0.85
CA ILE A 32 -1.46 2.68 0.02
C ILE A 32 -1.20 3.19 -1.40
N MET A 33 -2.07 4.05 -1.94
CA MET A 33 -1.94 4.53 -3.30
C MET A 33 -0.86 5.61 -3.41
N SER A 34 -0.77 6.49 -2.41
CA SER A 34 0.25 7.54 -2.35
C SER A 34 1.63 7.04 -1.89
N SER A 35 1.70 5.91 -1.17
CA SER A 35 2.97 5.33 -0.70
C SER A 35 3.70 4.54 -1.80
N GLY A 36 5.02 4.47 -1.75
CA GLY A 36 5.78 3.69 -2.74
C GLY A 36 7.28 3.76 -2.57
N THR A 37 7.97 2.86 -3.27
CA THR A 37 9.45 2.82 -3.34
C THR A 37 9.88 2.85 -4.80
N ARG A 38 10.88 3.67 -5.14
CA ARG A 38 11.49 3.70 -6.47
C ARG A 38 12.37 2.47 -6.66
N ARG A 39 12.31 1.85 -7.83
CA ARG A 39 13.04 0.61 -8.17
C ARG A 39 12.77 -0.53 -7.19
N ASP A 40 11.50 -0.70 -6.83
CA ASP A 40 11.03 -1.84 -6.03
C ASP A 40 11.23 -3.19 -6.73
N ASP A 41 11.46 -3.17 -8.06
CA ASP A 41 11.85 -4.32 -8.86
C ASP A 41 13.19 -4.96 -8.46
N LEU A 42 14.05 -4.21 -7.79
CA LEU A 42 15.31 -4.72 -7.22
C LEU A 42 15.12 -5.38 -5.85
N LEU A 43 13.97 -5.17 -5.20
CA LEU A 43 13.69 -5.62 -3.83
C LEU A 43 12.79 -6.85 -3.78
N HIS A 44 12.00 -7.09 -4.83
CA HIS A 44 11.00 -8.14 -4.86
C HIS A 44 11.15 -9.03 -6.08
N HIS A 45 10.79 -10.31 -5.93
CA HIS A 45 10.68 -11.22 -7.05
C HIS A 45 9.56 -10.79 -8.01
N LYS A 46 9.69 -11.13 -9.30
CA LYS A 46 8.77 -10.70 -10.37
C LYS A 46 7.32 -11.05 -10.09
N ASP A 47 7.10 -12.22 -9.51
CA ASP A 47 5.84 -12.79 -9.11
C ASP A 47 5.17 -12.00 -7.97
N VAL A 48 5.95 -11.50 -7.00
CA VAL A 48 5.45 -10.58 -5.97
C VAL A 48 5.09 -9.23 -6.58
N LEU A 49 5.95 -8.67 -7.44
CA LEU A 49 5.70 -7.39 -8.12
C LEU A 49 4.40 -7.42 -8.94
N GLN A 50 4.19 -8.49 -9.70
CA GLN A 50 2.99 -8.65 -10.51
C GLN A 50 1.72 -8.70 -9.63
N ARG A 51 1.76 -9.43 -8.52
CA ARG A 51 0.62 -9.53 -7.59
C ARG A 51 0.35 -8.20 -6.89
N THR A 52 1.39 -7.52 -6.43
CA THR A 52 1.29 -6.19 -5.83
C THR A 52 0.74 -5.18 -6.84
N TRP A 53 1.13 -5.25 -8.12
CA TRP A 53 0.57 -4.39 -9.17
C TRP A 53 -0.93 -4.64 -9.39
N ILE A 54 -1.37 -5.90 -9.43
CA ILE A 54 -2.80 -6.25 -9.53
C ILE A 54 -3.57 -5.71 -8.32
N LEU A 55 -3.02 -5.90 -7.11
CA LEU A 55 -3.60 -5.35 -5.89
C LEU A 55 -3.75 -3.82 -5.98
N ARG A 56 -2.69 -3.10 -6.37
CA ARG A 56 -2.76 -1.63 -6.51
C ARG A 56 -3.77 -1.19 -7.57
N LYS A 57 -3.91 -1.94 -8.66
CA LYS A 57 -4.93 -1.67 -9.68
C LYS A 57 -6.34 -1.86 -9.12
N HIS A 58 -6.56 -2.88 -8.30
CA HIS A 58 -7.85 -3.10 -7.63
C HIS A 58 -8.19 -1.99 -6.63
N LEU A 59 -7.19 -1.50 -5.88
CA LEU A 59 -7.36 -0.43 -4.90
C LEU A 59 -7.49 0.97 -5.54
N ALA A 60 -7.16 1.13 -6.82
CA ALA A 60 -7.13 2.43 -7.48
C ALA A 60 -8.51 3.12 -7.57
N ASP A 61 -9.59 2.32 -7.60
CA ASP A 61 -10.96 2.82 -7.64
C ASP A 61 -11.54 3.11 -6.24
N MET A 62 -10.81 2.78 -5.17
CA MET A 62 -11.23 2.94 -3.78
C MET A 62 -10.67 4.23 -3.17
N ASN A 63 -11.37 4.80 -2.19
CA ASN A 63 -10.77 5.84 -1.35
C ASN A 63 -9.81 5.24 -0.30
N SER A 64 -8.95 6.05 0.30
CA SER A 64 -7.91 5.60 1.25
C SER A 64 -8.47 4.80 2.45
N VAL A 65 -9.69 5.11 2.89
CA VAL A 65 -10.35 4.39 4.00
C VAL A 65 -10.79 3.00 3.54
N GLU A 66 -11.51 2.93 2.42
CA GLU A 66 -11.97 1.67 1.83
C GLU A 66 -10.80 0.75 1.48
N ALA A 67 -9.75 1.30 0.86
CA ALA A 67 -8.56 0.54 0.51
C ALA A 67 -7.89 -0.06 1.75
N MET A 68 -7.76 0.71 2.84
CA MET A 68 -7.13 0.23 4.06
C MET A 68 -8.00 -0.81 4.79
N GLU A 69 -9.31 -0.62 4.85
CA GLU A 69 -10.24 -1.61 5.41
C GLU A 69 -10.23 -2.91 4.60
N PHE A 70 -10.23 -2.80 3.27
CA PHE A 70 -10.14 -3.95 2.37
C PHE A 70 -8.87 -4.75 2.63
N VAL A 71 -7.71 -4.09 2.60
CA VAL A 71 -6.42 -4.77 2.79
C VAL A 71 -6.34 -5.37 4.19
N LYS A 72 -6.70 -4.62 5.24
CA LYS A 72 -6.67 -5.11 6.63
C LYS A 72 -7.53 -6.37 6.80
N LYS A 73 -8.76 -6.35 6.28
CA LYS A 73 -9.70 -7.48 6.37
C LYS A 73 -9.14 -8.75 5.73
N HIS A 74 -8.54 -8.63 4.55
CA HIS A 74 -7.99 -9.79 3.84
C HIS A 74 -6.69 -10.28 4.48
N MET A 75 -5.83 -9.37 4.94
CA MET A 75 -4.61 -9.73 5.68
C MET A 75 -4.95 -10.48 6.99
N GLU A 76 -5.95 -10.03 7.75
CA GLU A 76 -6.42 -10.72 8.97
C GLU A 76 -6.94 -12.14 8.71
N GLY A 77 -7.41 -12.42 7.49
CA GLY A 77 -7.86 -13.75 7.06
C GLY A 77 -6.73 -14.69 6.63
N THR A 78 -5.48 -14.22 6.62
CA THR A 78 -4.33 -14.98 6.11
C THR A 78 -3.22 -15.08 7.15
N LYS A 79 -2.38 -16.11 7.04
CA LYS A 79 -1.26 -16.33 7.98
C LYS A 79 0.02 -15.64 7.53
N SER A 80 0.12 -15.24 6.25
CA SER A 80 1.32 -14.67 5.65
C SER A 80 0.97 -13.73 4.49
N ASN A 81 1.89 -12.83 4.16
CA ASN A 81 1.73 -11.91 3.03
C ASN A 81 1.70 -12.67 1.70
N GLU A 82 2.43 -13.79 1.62
CA GLU A 82 2.43 -14.68 0.47
C GLU A 82 1.03 -15.26 0.24
N GLU A 83 0.38 -15.77 1.29
CA GLU A 83 -1.00 -16.29 1.21
C GLU A 83 -1.99 -15.21 0.80
N PHE A 84 -1.87 -14.00 1.37
CA PHE A 84 -2.66 -12.84 0.97
C PHE A 84 -2.51 -12.52 -0.52
N LEU A 85 -1.28 -12.35 -1.01
CA LEU A 85 -1.01 -12.04 -2.42
C LEU A 85 -1.43 -13.17 -3.37
N VAL A 86 -1.49 -14.41 -2.89
CA VAL A 86 -2.05 -15.54 -3.65
C VAL A 86 -3.56 -15.46 -3.74
N SER A 87 -4.25 -15.17 -2.64
CA SER A 87 -5.72 -15.11 -2.59
C SER A 87 -6.33 -14.04 -3.50
N MET A 88 -5.60 -12.96 -3.79
CA MET A 88 -6.05 -11.85 -4.64
C MET A 88 -6.18 -12.19 -6.14
N ASN A 89 -5.71 -13.37 -6.55
CA ASN A 89 -5.70 -13.86 -7.94
C ASN A 89 -6.78 -14.92 -8.21
N SER A 90 -7.80 -15.00 -7.36
CA SER A 90 -8.92 -15.97 -7.48
C SER A 90 -10.18 -15.31 -8.02
#